data_AF-A0A369XHG5-F1
#
_entry.id   AF-A0A369XHG5-F1
#
_cell.length_a   1.000
_cell.length_b   1.000
_cell.length_c   1.000
_cell.angle_alpha   90.00
_cell.angle_beta   90.00
_cell.angle_gamma   90.00
#
_symmetry.space_group_name_H-M   'P 1'
#
loop_
_entity.id
_entity.type
_entity.pdbx_description
1 polymer ?
#
loop_
_entity_poly.entity_id
_entity_poly.type
_entity_poly.pdbx_seq_one_letter_code
_entity_poly.pdbx_strand_id
1 'polypeptide(L)'
;MGGAALFLLFPEGIRRGLVPCLISYATGTLLGAAFLGMIPAALKQAPAIAVCATVLAGMVLFFILEKLVLWRHCHDGGCEVHGRAAPLILIGDAFHNFVDGMVIAAAFLTSIPLGIAAALAVIAHEIPQEVGDFAILLDSGYGRRTALLLNGLSSATTLPGAVLAYFWLGEMGAAVPYILALSAASF
;
A
#
# COMPACT_ATOMS: atom_id res chain seq x y z
N MET A 1 -10.00 6.98 -3.77
CA MET A 1 -10.49 8.02 -4.74
C MET A 1 -10.86 9.39 -4.15
N GLY A 2 -11.72 9.49 -3.12
CA GLY A 2 -12.20 10.80 -2.63
C GLY A 2 -11.11 11.71 -2.02
N GLY A 3 -10.18 11.14 -1.24
CA GLY A 3 -9.14 11.89 -0.54
C GLY A 3 -8.12 12.59 -1.45
N ALA A 4 -7.54 11.87 -2.41
CA ALA A 4 -6.59 12.44 -3.39
C ALA A 4 -7.22 13.48 -4.32
N ALA A 5 -8.48 13.30 -4.71
CA ALA A 5 -9.21 14.31 -5.49
C ALA A 5 -9.53 15.56 -4.66
N LEU A 6 -9.85 15.41 -3.37
CA LEU A 6 -10.06 16.52 -2.43
C LEU A 6 -8.77 17.33 -2.24
N PHE A 7 -7.61 16.66 -2.29
CA PHE A 7 -6.30 17.31 -2.18
C PHE A 7 -6.03 18.35 -3.28
N LEU A 8 -6.57 18.11 -4.48
CA LEU A 8 -6.47 19.06 -5.60
C LEU A 8 -7.30 20.33 -5.42
N LEU A 9 -8.22 20.36 -4.46
CA LEU A 9 -9.00 21.55 -4.12
C LEU A 9 -8.21 22.53 -3.24
N PHE A 10 -7.08 22.11 -2.66
CA PHE A 10 -6.26 22.97 -1.81
C PHE A 10 -5.30 23.86 -2.61
N PRO A 11 -5.13 25.14 -2.21
CA PRO A 11 -4.15 26.05 -2.79
C PRO A 11 -2.72 25.50 -2.78
N GLU A 12 -1.91 25.85 -3.78
CA GLU A 12 -0.55 25.29 -3.93
C GLU A 12 0.38 25.57 -2.74
N GLY A 13 0.22 26.72 -2.08
CA GLY A 13 1.00 27.06 -0.88
C GLY A 13 0.69 26.12 0.29
N ILE A 14 -0.60 25.76 0.47
CA ILE A 14 -1.04 24.81 1.50
C ILE A 14 -0.53 23.41 1.16
N ARG A 15 -0.65 23.02 -0.12
CA ARG A 15 -0.18 21.73 -0.62
C ARG A 15 1.32 21.51 -0.34
N ARG A 16 2.17 22.50 -0.60
CA ARG A 16 3.62 22.40 -0.36
C ARG A 16 4.00 22.20 1.11
N GLY A 17 3.21 22.72 2.05
CA GLY A 17 3.40 22.47 3.49
C GLY A 17 2.81 21.14 3.96
N LEU A 18 1.66 20.74 3.41
CA LEU A 18 0.96 19.52 3.80
C LEU A 18 1.61 18.25 3.26
N VAL A 19 2.10 18.23 2.01
CA VAL A 19 2.69 17.02 1.40
C VAL A 19 3.78 16.39 2.29
N PRO A 20 4.82 17.11 2.75
CA PRO A 20 5.86 16.50 3.58
C PRO A 20 5.35 15.96 4.92
N CYS A 21 4.34 16.63 5.50
CA CYS A 21 3.69 16.20 6.73
C CYS A 21 2.84 14.94 6.52
N LEU A 22 2.09 14.87 5.42
CA LEU A 22 1.31 13.69 5.04
C LEU A 22 2.21 12.50 4.71
N ILE A 23 3.33 12.73 4.01
CA ILE A 23 4.33 11.68 3.76
C ILE A 23 4.88 11.16 5.08
N SER A 24 5.32 12.05 5.98
CA SER A 24 5.83 11.66 7.30
C SER A 24 4.78 10.90 8.13
N TYR A 25 3.52 11.33 8.09
CA TYR A 25 2.41 10.65 8.76
C TYR A 25 2.18 9.26 8.16
N ALA A 26 2.08 9.16 6.84
CA ALA A 26 1.88 7.90 6.12
C ALA A 26 3.01 6.91 6.38
N THR A 27 4.27 7.34 6.29
CA THR A 27 5.43 6.51 6.63
C THR A 27 5.34 6.01 8.08
N GLY A 28 4.95 6.89 9.02
CA GLY A 28 4.75 6.51 10.41
C GLY A 28 3.62 5.49 10.62
N THR A 29 2.47 5.69 9.97
CA THR A 29 1.32 4.76 10.08
C THR A 29 1.60 3.42 9.43
N LEU A 30 2.29 3.39 8.29
CA LEU A 30 2.64 2.16 7.59
C LEU A 30 3.68 1.35 8.37
N LEU A 31 4.72 2.02 8.89
CA LEU A 31 5.69 1.38 9.78
C LEU A 31 5.01 0.84 11.04
N GLY A 32 4.08 1.61 11.62
CA GLY A 32 3.24 1.18 12.73
C GLY A 32 2.40 -0.06 12.39
N ALA A 33 1.73 -0.05 11.23
CA ALA A 33 0.90 -1.16 10.77
C ALA A 33 1.74 -2.44 10.53
N ALA A 34 2.94 -2.32 9.95
CA ALA A 34 3.86 -3.43 9.78
C ALA A 34 4.36 -4.01 11.12
N PHE A 35 4.98 -3.17 11.96
CA PHE A 35 5.71 -3.63 13.15
C PHE A 35 4.81 -3.93 14.35
N LEU A 36 3.69 -3.21 14.51
CA LEU A 36 2.79 -3.38 15.65
C LEU A 36 1.53 -4.16 15.30
N GLY A 37 1.19 -4.27 14.01
CA GLY A 37 0.01 -4.99 13.51
C GLY A 37 0.37 -6.31 12.84
N MET A 38 0.80 -6.25 11.57
CA MET A 38 0.90 -7.39 10.67
C MET A 38 1.95 -8.41 11.10
N ILE A 39 3.18 -7.98 11.43
CA ILE A 39 4.24 -8.91 11.84
C ILE A 39 3.85 -9.64 13.13
N PRO A 40 3.42 -8.97 14.22
CA PRO A 40 2.93 -9.67 15.41
C PRO A 40 1.76 -10.60 15.16
N ALA A 41 0.82 -10.24 14.29
CA ALA A 41 -0.32 -11.08 13.93
C ALA A 41 0.11 -12.34 13.16
N ALA A 42 1.10 -12.24 12.28
CA ALA A 42 1.68 -13.38 11.57
C ALA A 42 2.44 -14.32 12.52
N LEU A 43 3.22 -13.76 13.46
CA LEU A 43 3.98 -14.52 14.46
C LEU A 43 3.11 -15.35 15.41
N LYS A 44 1.84 -14.98 15.60
CA LYS A 44 0.87 -15.78 16.38
C LYS A 44 0.39 -17.04 15.65
N GLN A 45 0.58 -17.11 14.33
CA GLN A 45 -0.01 -18.13 13.46
C GLN A 45 1.04 -18.99 12.73
N ALA A 46 2.29 -18.55 12.66
CA ALA A 46 3.38 -19.28 12.02
C ALA A 46 4.70 -19.17 12.80
N PRO A 47 5.65 -20.10 12.61
CA PRO A 47 6.96 -20.05 13.25
C PRO A 47 7.70 -18.73 12.96
N ALA A 48 8.35 -18.17 13.98
CA ALA A 48 8.99 -16.85 13.87
C ALA A 48 10.02 -16.77 12.74
N ILE A 49 10.84 -17.82 12.58
CA ILE A 49 11.83 -17.90 11.50
C ILE A 49 11.15 -17.81 10.13
N ALA A 50 10.02 -18.49 9.94
CA ALA A 50 9.30 -18.50 8.66
C ALA A 50 8.72 -17.10 8.35
N VAL A 51 8.10 -16.45 9.33
CA VAL A 51 7.56 -15.08 9.19
C VAL A 51 8.67 -14.09 8.88
N CYS A 52 9.75 -14.07 9.67
CA CYS A 52 10.88 -13.17 9.46
C CYS A 52 11.57 -13.42 8.10
N ALA A 53 11.69 -14.69 7.68
CA ALA A 53 12.22 -15.04 6.36
C ALA A 53 11.32 -14.53 5.24
N THR A 54 9.99 -14.61 5.39
CA THR A 54 9.04 -14.05 4.41
C THR A 54 9.11 -12.53 4.35
N VAL A 55 9.22 -11.83 5.48
CA VAL A 55 9.43 -10.37 5.51
C VAL A 55 10.73 -10.02 4.79
N LEU A 56 11.83 -10.69 5.12
CA LEU A 56 13.13 -10.44 4.49
C LEU A 56 13.09 -10.73 2.99
N ALA A 57 12.50 -11.86 2.58
CA ALA A 57 12.33 -12.22 1.18
C ALA A 57 11.48 -11.19 0.44
N GLY A 58 10.40 -10.70 1.07
CA GLY A 58 9.57 -9.61 0.56
C GLY A 58 10.39 -8.32 0.37
N MET A 59 11.15 -7.89 1.38
CA MET A 59 11.99 -6.69 1.30
C MET A 59 13.02 -6.80 0.17
N VAL A 60 13.70 -7.94 0.07
CA VAL A 60 14.66 -8.21 -1.01
C VAL A 60 13.96 -8.25 -2.37
N LEU A 61 12.78 -8.86 -2.46
CA LEU A 61 11.98 -8.90 -3.69
C LEU A 61 11.59 -7.49 -4.14
N PHE A 62 10.97 -6.69 -3.28
CA PHE A 62 10.56 -5.33 -3.61
C PHE A 62 11.76 -4.43 -3.93
N PHE A 63 12.88 -4.59 -3.20
CA PHE A 63 14.13 -3.90 -3.52
C PHE A 63 14.69 -4.29 -4.89
N ILE A 64 14.70 -5.58 -5.24
CA ILE A 64 15.16 -6.04 -6.56
C ILE A 64 14.22 -5.55 -7.65
N LEU A 65 12.91 -5.64 -7.46
CA LEU A 65 11.92 -5.11 -8.40
C LEU A 65 12.16 -3.61 -8.62
N GLU A 66 12.44 -2.85 -7.55
CA GLU A 66 12.84 -1.46 -7.63
C GLU A 66 14.06 -1.26 -8.53
N LYS A 67 15.15 -1.97 -8.26
CA LYS A 67 16.39 -1.83 -9.03
C LYS A 67 16.26 -2.32 -10.47
N LEU A 68 15.48 -3.36 -10.75
CA LEU A 68 15.25 -3.85 -12.12
C LEU A 68 14.46 -2.85 -12.97
N VAL A 69 13.47 -2.17 -12.38
CA VAL A 69 12.73 -1.09 -13.04
C VAL A 69 13.64 0.11 -13.30
N LEU A 70 14.54 0.44 -12.37
CA LEU A 70 15.50 1.54 -12.54
C LEU A 70 16.63 1.21 -13.54
N TRP A 71 17.09 -0.04 -13.60
CA TRP A 71 18.24 -0.46 -14.42
C TRP A 71 17.91 -0.59 -15.91
N ARG A 72 16.67 -0.90 -16.31
CA ARG A 72 16.37 -1.27 -17.71
C ARG A 72 16.44 -0.15 -18.77
N HIS A 73 16.64 1.14 -18.43
CA HIS A 73 16.81 2.18 -19.44
C HIS A 73 17.79 3.30 -19.03
N CYS A 74 19.06 3.12 -19.38
CA CYS A 74 20.01 4.23 -19.46
C CYS A 74 21.03 3.99 -20.59
N HIS A 75 20.81 4.65 -21.73
CA HIS A 75 21.81 4.91 -22.76
C HIS A 75 21.50 6.29 -23.37
N ASP A 76 21.61 7.36 -22.57
CA ASP A 76 22.15 8.66 -23.01
C ASP A 76 22.08 9.74 -21.92
N GLY A 77 23.04 10.68 -21.97
CA GLY A 77 23.43 11.61 -20.91
C GLY A 77 22.52 12.81 -20.66
N GLY A 78 21.31 12.58 -20.14
CA GLY A 78 20.40 13.65 -19.67
C GLY A 78 19.31 13.17 -18.71
N CYS A 79 19.58 12.14 -17.90
CA CYS A 79 18.52 11.27 -17.37
C CYS A 79 17.72 11.90 -16.21
N GLU A 80 16.41 12.05 -16.45
CA GLU A 80 15.35 12.29 -15.46
C GLU A 80 15.17 11.08 -14.53
N VAL A 81 16.07 10.92 -13.56
CA VAL A 81 16.06 9.79 -12.61
C VAL A 81 14.85 9.80 -11.67
N HIS A 82 13.96 10.81 -11.72
CA HIS A 82 12.84 10.95 -10.78
C HIS A 82 11.48 10.39 -11.26
N GLY A 83 11.33 9.97 -12.53
CA GLY A 83 10.04 9.49 -13.08
C GLY A 83 9.67 8.02 -12.85
N ARG A 84 10.52 7.24 -12.15
CA ARG A 84 10.57 5.77 -12.33
C ARG A 84 10.15 4.93 -11.13
N ALA A 85 9.93 5.55 -9.96
CA ALA A 85 9.37 4.87 -8.79
C ALA A 85 7.84 4.70 -8.88
N ALA A 86 7.15 5.55 -9.65
CA ALA A 86 5.69 5.59 -9.75
C ALA A 86 5.02 4.24 -10.10
N PRO A 87 5.49 3.44 -11.08
CA PRO A 87 4.86 2.15 -11.38
C PRO A 87 5.00 1.12 -10.25
N LEU A 88 6.12 1.13 -9.52
CA LEU A 88 6.34 0.22 -8.39
C LEU A 88 5.49 0.59 -7.20
N ILE A 89 5.36 1.89 -6.93
CA ILE A 89 4.46 2.42 -5.90
C ILE A 89 3.04 1.95 -6.20
N LEU A 90 2.54 2.11 -7.43
CA LEU A 90 1.22 1.63 -7.82
C LEU A 90 1.05 0.11 -7.66
N ILE A 91 2.08 -0.69 -7.93
CA ILE A 91 2.00 -2.16 -7.77
C ILE A 91 2.00 -2.54 -6.28
N GLY A 92 2.87 -1.92 -5.48
CA GLY A 92 2.94 -2.15 -4.04
C GLY A 92 1.65 -1.72 -3.34
N ASP A 93 1.16 -0.53 -3.68
CA ASP A 93 -0.11 0.02 -3.21
C ASP A 93 -1.30 -0.87 -3.63
N ALA A 94 -1.32 -1.39 -4.85
CA ALA A 94 -2.37 -2.29 -5.30
C ALA A 94 -2.36 -3.62 -4.53
N PHE A 95 -1.18 -4.15 -4.19
CA PHE A 95 -1.05 -5.34 -3.35
C PHE A 95 -1.48 -5.06 -1.91
N HIS A 96 -1.11 -3.89 -1.37
CA HIS A 96 -1.53 -3.47 -0.05
C HIS A 96 -3.05 -3.32 0.06
N ASN A 97 -3.64 -2.55 -0.86
CA ASN A 97 -5.08 -2.32 -0.94
C ASN A 97 -5.86 -3.64 -1.05
N PHE A 98 -5.34 -4.61 -1.80
CA PHE A 98 -5.89 -5.96 -1.87
C PHE A 98 -5.93 -6.66 -0.51
N VAL A 99 -4.80 -6.62 0.24
CA VAL A 99 -4.70 -7.23 1.57
C VAL A 99 -5.61 -6.52 2.57
N ASP A 100 -5.72 -5.20 2.51
CA ASP A 100 -6.66 -4.41 3.30
C ASP A 100 -8.11 -4.82 3.05
N GLY A 101 -8.45 -5.10 1.78
CA GLY A 101 -9.74 -5.70 1.41
C GLY A 101 -9.99 -7.04 2.10
N MET A 102 -8.98 -7.92 2.11
CA MET A 102 -9.07 -9.21 2.80
C MET A 102 -9.29 -9.04 4.31
N VAL A 103 -8.57 -8.10 4.93
CA VAL A 103 -8.68 -7.79 6.37
C VAL A 103 -10.07 -7.27 6.72
N ILE A 104 -10.63 -6.35 5.92
CA ILE A 104 -11.99 -5.83 6.11
C ILE A 104 -13.01 -6.98 6.05
N ALA A 105 -12.93 -7.84 5.04
CA ALA A 105 -13.83 -8.98 4.92
C ALA A 105 -13.71 -9.95 6.10
N ALA A 106 -12.49 -10.30 6.51
CA ALA A 106 -12.24 -11.15 7.68
C ALA A 106 -12.81 -10.56 8.98
N ALA A 107 -12.68 -9.24 9.15
CA ALA A 107 -13.23 -8.52 10.29
C ALA A 107 -14.77 -8.57 10.32
N PHE A 108 -15.44 -8.35 9.18
CA PHE A 108 -16.91 -8.47 9.07
C PHE A 108 -17.42 -9.89 9.28
N LEU A 109 -16.67 -10.91 8.84
CA LEU A 109 -16.99 -12.31 9.11
C LEU A 109 -16.88 -12.65 10.60
N THR A 110 -16.05 -11.92 11.35
CA THR A 110 -15.92 -12.10 12.80
C THR A 110 -17.04 -11.37 13.57
N SER A 111 -17.28 -10.09 13.28
CA SER A 111 -18.42 -9.34 13.81
C SER A 111 -18.62 -8.02 13.07
N ILE A 112 -19.86 -7.52 13.02
CA ILE A 112 -20.17 -6.21 12.41
C ILE A 112 -19.37 -5.07 13.06
N PRO A 113 -19.29 -4.93 14.39
CA PRO A 113 -18.53 -3.84 15.01
C PRO A 113 -17.04 -3.88 14.65
N LEU A 114 -16.44 -5.08 14.58
CA LEU A 114 -15.03 -5.23 14.19
C LEU A 114 -14.81 -4.89 12.72
N GLY A 115 -15.72 -5.31 11.84
CA GLY A 115 -15.69 -4.96 10.41
C GLY A 115 -15.76 -3.45 10.18
N ILE A 116 -16.65 -2.75 10.88
CA ILE A 116 -16.75 -1.29 10.82
C ILE A 116 -15.46 -0.64 11.32
N ALA A 117 -14.91 -1.11 12.45
CA ALA A 117 -13.66 -0.59 12.99
C ALA A 117 -12.48 -0.78 12.03
N ALA A 118 -12.36 -1.95 11.41
CA ALA A 118 -11.32 -2.26 10.43
C ALA A 118 -11.45 -1.38 9.18
N ALA A 119 -12.67 -1.23 8.64
CA ALA A 119 -12.92 -0.38 7.47
C ALA A 119 -12.58 1.10 7.75
N LEU A 120 -12.95 1.62 8.92
CA LEU A 120 -12.60 2.99 9.32
C LEU A 120 -11.08 3.17 9.51
N ALA A 121 -10.40 2.18 10.08
CA ALA A 121 -8.95 2.21 10.23
C ALA A 121 -8.24 2.22 8.87
N VAL A 122 -8.66 1.35 7.94
CA VAL A 122 -8.14 1.32 6.56
C VAL A 122 -8.36 2.66 5.87
N ILE A 123 -9.59 3.19 5.89
CA ILE A 123 -9.88 4.51 5.30
C ILE A 123 -8.97 5.61 5.89
N ALA A 124 -8.66 5.54 7.18
CA ALA A 124 -7.84 6.54 7.85
C ALA A 124 -6.39 6.56 7.38
N HIS A 125 -5.79 5.41 7.06
CA HIS A 125 -4.41 5.35 6.54
C HIS A 125 -4.31 5.39 5.01
N GLU A 126 -5.37 4.98 4.30
CA GLU A 126 -5.43 5.03 2.84
C GLU A 126 -5.53 6.46 2.29
N ILE A 127 -6.26 7.36 2.98
CA ILE A 127 -6.38 8.76 2.51
C ILE A 127 -5.00 9.46 2.44
N PRO A 128 -4.15 9.42 3.49
CA PRO A 128 -2.79 9.94 3.43
C PRO A 128 -1.89 9.25 2.40
N GLN A 129 -1.95 7.92 2.32
CA GLN A 129 -1.14 7.12 1.39
C GLN A 129 -1.44 7.49 -0.05
N GLU A 130 -2.72 7.47 -0.43
CA GLU A 130 -3.17 7.86 -1.76
C GLU A 130 -2.79 9.30 -2.11
N VAL A 131 -2.80 10.22 -1.15
CA VAL A 131 -2.33 11.60 -1.39
C VAL A 131 -0.82 11.64 -1.63
N GLY A 132 -0.05 10.85 -0.90
CA GLY A 132 1.40 10.68 -1.09
C GLY A 132 1.71 10.11 -2.47
N ASP A 133 1.09 9.00 -2.84
CA ASP A 133 1.29 8.31 -4.12
C ASP A 133 0.88 9.20 -5.30
N PHE A 134 -0.24 9.90 -5.16
CA PHE A 134 -0.66 10.90 -6.13
C PHE A 134 0.37 12.03 -6.29
N ALA A 135 0.97 12.51 -5.20
CA ALA A 135 2.03 13.52 -5.27
C ALA A 135 3.29 12.98 -5.97
N ILE A 136 3.68 11.73 -5.70
CA ILE A 136 4.83 11.08 -6.35
C ILE A 136 4.57 10.85 -7.84
N LEU A 137 3.35 10.46 -8.22
CA LEU A 137 2.94 10.32 -9.63
C LEU A 137 3.06 11.66 -10.38
N LEU A 138 2.59 12.76 -9.77
CA LEU A 138 2.72 14.10 -10.36
C LEU A 138 4.19 14.53 -10.51
N ASP A 139 5.01 14.29 -9.48
CA ASP A 139 6.45 14.60 -9.50
C ASP A 139 7.20 13.74 -10.54
N SER A 140 6.70 12.53 -10.78
CA SER A 140 7.18 11.61 -11.82
C SER A 140 6.72 11.99 -13.25
N GLY A 141 6.06 13.12 -13.43
CA GLY A 141 5.64 13.65 -14.74
C GLY A 141 4.27 13.17 -15.24
N TYR A 142 3.50 12.43 -14.44
CA TYR A 142 2.15 12.01 -14.84
C TYR A 142 1.19 13.20 -14.81
N GLY A 143 0.32 13.29 -15.82
CA GLY A 143 -0.76 14.27 -15.82
C GLY A 143 -1.76 14.02 -14.69
N ARG A 144 -2.37 15.08 -14.13
CA ARG A 144 -3.30 15.00 -12.97
C ARG A 144 -4.39 13.96 -13.13
N ARG A 145 -5.01 13.87 -14.32
CA ARG A 145 -6.07 12.89 -14.59
C ARG A 145 -5.55 11.47 -14.59
N THR A 146 -4.40 11.24 -15.22
CA THR A 146 -3.76 9.92 -15.26
C THR A 146 -3.32 9.47 -13.88
N ALA A 147 -2.69 10.36 -13.11
CA ALA A 147 -2.27 10.08 -11.74
C ALA A 147 -3.48 9.72 -10.85
N LEU A 148 -4.59 10.48 -10.91
CA LEU A 148 -5.81 10.13 -10.18
C LEU A 148 -6.42 8.79 -10.59
N LEU A 149 -6.43 8.50 -11.90
CA LEU A 149 -6.97 7.24 -12.42
C LEU A 149 -6.14 6.04 -11.98
N LEU A 150 -4.81 6.11 -12.11
CA LEU A 150 -3.93 5.00 -11.74
C LEU A 150 -3.98 4.74 -10.22
N ASN A 151 -3.93 5.79 -9.41
CA ASN A 151 -4.07 5.69 -7.96
C ASN A 151 -5.42 5.08 -7.56
N GLY A 152 -6.50 5.57 -8.16
CA GLY A 152 -7.83 5.02 -7.89
C GLY A 152 -8.04 3.60 -8.42
N LEU A 153 -7.32 3.17 -9.47
CA LEU A 153 -7.31 1.77 -9.93
C LEU A 153 -6.54 0.88 -8.96
N SER A 154 -5.46 1.41 -8.37
CA SER A 154 -4.70 0.75 -7.32
C SER A 154 -5.58 0.51 -6.09
N SER A 155 -6.23 1.54 -5.51
CA SER A 155 -7.15 1.33 -4.39
C SER A 155 -8.46 0.62 -4.74
N ALA A 156 -8.78 0.42 -6.02
CA ALA A 156 -9.89 -0.47 -6.40
C ALA A 156 -9.60 -1.95 -6.10
N THR A 157 -8.34 -2.36 -5.89
CA THR A 157 -7.97 -3.75 -5.58
C THR A 157 -8.44 -4.22 -4.18
N THR A 158 -8.83 -3.29 -3.30
CA THR A 158 -9.52 -3.61 -2.05
C THR A 158 -10.80 -4.42 -2.28
N LEU A 159 -11.52 -4.16 -3.37
CA LEU A 159 -12.75 -4.88 -3.70
C LEU A 159 -12.51 -6.36 -4.03
N PRO A 160 -11.66 -6.74 -5.01
CA PRO A 160 -11.36 -8.13 -5.27
C PRO A 160 -10.70 -8.83 -4.08
N GLY A 161 -9.90 -8.13 -3.27
CA GLY A 161 -9.35 -8.67 -2.02
C GLY A 161 -10.45 -9.05 -1.01
N ALA A 162 -11.41 -8.16 -0.78
CA ALA A 162 -12.55 -8.43 0.10
C ALA A 162 -13.44 -9.57 -0.42
N VAL A 163 -13.71 -9.61 -1.72
CA VAL A 163 -14.50 -10.66 -2.36
C VAL A 163 -13.81 -12.01 -2.23
N LEU A 164 -12.51 -12.09 -2.55
CA LEU A 164 -11.75 -13.34 -2.44
C LEU A 164 -11.68 -13.82 -0.99
N ALA A 165 -11.42 -12.92 -0.04
CA ALA A 165 -11.47 -13.28 1.37
C ALA A 165 -12.85 -13.82 1.76
N TYR A 166 -13.94 -13.15 1.40
CA TYR A 166 -15.28 -13.62 1.77
C TYR A 166 -15.56 -15.07 1.36
N PHE A 167 -15.10 -15.49 0.16
CA PHE A 167 -15.30 -16.86 -0.33
C PHE A 167 -14.22 -17.85 0.09
N TRP A 168 -12.98 -17.41 0.30
CA TRP A 168 -11.81 -18.30 0.42
C TRP A 168 -11.07 -18.22 1.75
N LEU A 169 -11.42 -17.31 2.67
CA LEU A 169 -10.68 -17.08 3.92
C LEU A 169 -10.49 -18.37 4.75
N GLY A 170 -11.50 -19.25 4.75
CA GLY A 170 -11.45 -20.53 5.47
C GLY A 170 -10.38 -21.50 4.96
N GLU A 171 -10.06 -21.46 3.66
CA GLU A 171 -9.00 -22.27 3.06
C GLU A 171 -7.64 -21.56 3.07
N MET A 172 -7.62 -20.23 3.18
CA MET A 172 -6.40 -19.44 3.20
C MET A 172 -5.70 -19.42 4.55
N GLY A 173 -6.22 -20.07 5.60
CA GLY A 173 -5.67 -20.00 6.96
C GLY A 173 -4.16 -20.27 7.07
N ALA A 174 -3.64 -21.22 6.29
CA ALA A 174 -2.20 -21.50 6.24
C ALA A 174 -1.37 -20.43 5.53
N ALA A 175 -1.97 -19.68 4.60
CA ALA A 175 -1.32 -18.62 3.82
C ALA A 175 -1.36 -17.25 4.51
N VAL A 176 -2.35 -17.00 5.38
CA VAL A 176 -2.55 -15.73 6.11
C VAL A 176 -1.25 -15.15 6.72
N PRO A 177 -0.47 -15.90 7.53
CA PRO A 177 0.73 -15.32 8.15
C PRO A 177 1.78 -14.87 7.12
N TYR A 178 1.87 -15.55 5.97
CA TYR A 178 2.81 -15.20 4.91
C TYR A 178 2.33 -14.01 4.08
N ILE A 179 1.02 -13.88 3.87
CA ILE A 179 0.41 -12.73 3.20
C ILE A 179 0.60 -11.47 4.05
N LEU A 180 0.37 -11.56 5.37
CA LEU A 180 0.62 -10.47 6.31
C LEU A 180 2.10 -10.07 6.33
N ALA A 181 3.00 -11.05 6.34
CA ALA A 181 4.45 -10.79 6.31
C ALA A 181 4.90 -10.13 4.99
N LEU A 182 4.35 -10.58 3.85
CA LEU A 182 4.66 -10.01 2.54
C LEU A 182 4.09 -8.60 2.39
N SER A 183 2.88 -8.34 2.90
CA SER A 183 2.28 -7.00 2.91
C SER A 183 3.01 -6.05 3.85
N ALA A 184 3.54 -6.53 4.98
CA ALA A 184 4.39 -5.71 5.86
C ALA A 184 5.72 -5.31 5.19
N ALA A 185 6.19 -6.12 4.23
CA ALA A 185 7.40 -5.86 3.48
C ALA A 185 7.19 -4.97 2.23
N SER A 186 5.94 -4.70 1.85
CA SER A 186 5.61 -3.84 0.69
C SER A 186 5.48 -2.36 1.02
N PHE A 187 5.63 -1.99 2.30
CA PHE A 187 5.72 -0.61 2.78
C PHE A 187 7.15 -0.11 2.78
#